data_AF-A0A7J6MDJ6-F1
#
_entry.id   AF-A0A7J6MDJ6-F1
#
_cell.length_a   1.000
_cell.length_b   1.000
_cell.length_c   1.000
_cell.angle_alpha   90.00
_cell.angle_beta   90.00
_cell.angle_gamma   90.00
#
_symmetry.space_group_name_H-M   'P 1'
#
loop_
_entity.id
_entity.type
_entity.pdbx_description
1 polymer ?
#
loop_
_entity_poly.entity_id
_entity_poly.type
_entity_poly.pdbx_seq_one_letter_code
_entity_poly.pdbx_strand_id
1 'polypeptide(L)'
;MVMKLFPDGLVDRVGGCAPFEAVAKRFYELSFADPILSVLYEDKNEPHYLMFCRWFFNQLGLTDEMDKRGGTKMINAMHRKAQNCPLRADAPKEAGYIGAGFTKAQRNRWVFCQLKACEEFKLPKDFVRDYIHGLCVFMSVYGPFVDSRAEDGPQTGKCPMSMIAKRTPEDVEMCKVHPNIPGYDLPGKLGNFEKISVA
;
A
#
# COMPACT_ATOMS: atom_id res chain seq x y z
N MET A 1 -16.21 -13.51 9.90
CA MET A 1 -16.43 -12.04 9.91
C MET A 1 -15.31 -11.38 9.12
N VAL A 2 -15.62 -10.64 8.05
CA VAL A 2 -14.62 -9.94 7.24
C VAL A 2 -14.17 -8.69 8.01
N MET A 3 -12.86 -8.52 8.19
CA MET A 3 -12.31 -7.33 8.86
C MET A 3 -12.58 -6.11 8.00
N LYS A 4 -13.37 -5.16 8.52
CA LYS A 4 -13.66 -3.91 7.82
C LYS A 4 -12.46 -2.98 7.92
N LEU A 5 -11.88 -2.62 6.77
CA LEU A 5 -10.66 -1.79 6.72
C LEU A 5 -10.92 -0.32 6.99
N PHE A 6 -12.09 0.17 6.60
CA PHE A 6 -12.44 1.60 6.64
C PHE A 6 -13.83 1.80 7.25
N PRO A 7 -14.07 2.91 7.98
CA PRO A 7 -15.40 3.23 8.50
C PRO A 7 -16.39 3.54 7.37
N ASP A 8 -17.68 3.36 7.66
CA ASP A 8 -18.76 3.77 6.75
C ASP A 8 -18.73 5.27 6.49
N GLY A 9 -19.12 5.66 5.28
CA GLY A 9 -19.20 7.07 4.87
C GLY A 9 -17.85 7.80 4.89
N LEU A 10 -16.71 7.08 4.91
CA LEU A 10 -15.39 7.71 4.95
C LEU A 10 -15.20 8.72 3.80
N VAL A 11 -15.56 8.34 2.57
CA VAL A 11 -15.41 9.20 1.38
C VAL A 11 -16.38 10.39 1.37
N ASP A 12 -17.51 10.31 2.08
CA ASP A 12 -18.46 11.43 2.16
C ASP A 12 -17.83 12.64 2.88
N ARG A 13 -16.89 12.38 3.79
CA ARG A 13 -16.12 13.41 4.51
C ARG A 13 -15.25 14.27 3.57
N VAL A 14 -14.95 13.78 2.37
CA VAL A 14 -14.19 14.51 1.34
C VAL A 14 -15.05 14.90 0.13
N GLY A 15 -16.38 14.80 0.23
CA GLY A 15 -17.31 15.15 -0.84
C GLY A 15 -17.55 14.03 -1.86
N GLY A 16 -17.25 12.79 -1.50
CA GLY A 16 -17.54 11.59 -2.30
C GLY A 16 -16.37 11.06 -3.12
N CYS A 17 -16.66 10.16 -4.05
CA CYS A 17 -15.66 9.41 -4.82
C CYS A 17 -14.81 10.29 -5.75
N ALA A 18 -15.42 11.22 -6.48
CA ALA A 18 -14.72 12.02 -7.48
C ALA A 18 -13.60 12.90 -6.87
N PRO A 19 -13.81 13.61 -5.74
CA PRO A 19 -12.71 14.28 -5.05
C PRO A 19 -11.60 13.32 -4.60
N PHE A 20 -11.94 12.13 -4.13
CA PHE A 20 -10.93 11.14 -3.72
C PHE A 20 -10.11 10.61 -4.91
N GLU A 21 -10.72 10.45 -6.10
CA GLU A 21 -9.99 10.03 -7.30
C GLU A 21 -8.85 11.00 -7.65
N ALA A 22 -9.04 12.31 -7.45
CA ALA A 22 -7.98 13.30 -7.65
C ALA A 22 -6.82 13.10 -6.64
N VAL A 23 -7.13 12.79 -5.39
CA VAL A 23 -6.14 12.47 -4.34
C VAL A 23 -5.38 11.20 -4.71
N ALA A 24 -6.09 10.15 -5.14
CA ALA A 24 -5.48 8.90 -5.56
C ALA A 24 -4.58 9.07 -6.79
N LYS A 25 -5.00 9.91 -7.76
CA LYS A 25 -4.15 10.27 -8.90
C LYS A 25 -2.86 10.92 -8.43
N ARG A 26 -2.96 11.89 -7.52
CA ARG A 26 -1.79 12.57 -6.97
C ARG A 26 -0.86 11.63 -6.21
N PHE A 27 -1.41 10.68 -5.45
CA PHE A 27 -0.64 9.63 -4.80
C PHE A 27 0.22 8.83 -5.79
N TYR A 28 -0.32 8.47 -6.95
CA TYR A 28 0.46 7.74 -7.97
C TYR A 28 1.51 8.62 -8.64
N GLU A 29 1.23 9.90 -8.91
CA GLU A 29 2.24 10.84 -9.40
C GLU A 29 3.44 10.94 -8.44
N LEU A 30 3.17 11.03 -7.13
CA LEU A 30 4.20 11.02 -6.09
C LEU A 30 4.96 9.67 -6.08
N SER A 31 4.25 8.55 -6.25
CA SER A 31 4.86 7.21 -6.30
C SER A 31 5.73 7.01 -7.54
N PHE A 32 5.36 7.60 -8.67
CA PHE A 32 6.13 7.55 -9.91
C PHE A 32 7.39 8.41 -9.85
N ALA A 33 7.35 9.51 -9.08
CA ALA A 33 8.50 10.36 -8.84
C ALA A 33 9.48 9.77 -7.79
N ASP A 34 9.02 8.84 -6.96
CA ASP A 34 9.82 8.23 -5.92
C ASP A 34 10.76 7.13 -6.48
N PRO A 35 12.10 7.23 -6.31
CA PRO A 35 13.03 6.24 -6.87
C PRO A 35 12.86 4.80 -6.35
N ILE A 36 12.28 4.62 -5.15
CA ILE A 36 12.06 3.31 -4.51
C ILE A 36 10.75 2.67 -5.01
N LEU A 37 9.74 3.48 -5.29
CA LEU A 37 8.41 3.02 -5.75
C LEU A 37 8.25 3.01 -7.26
N SER A 38 8.86 3.96 -7.98
CA SER A 38 8.72 4.15 -9.43
C SER A 38 9.05 2.89 -10.24
N VAL A 39 9.91 2.05 -9.70
CA VAL A 39 10.39 0.79 -10.27
C VAL A 39 9.37 -0.35 -10.15
N LEU A 40 8.24 -0.12 -9.47
CA LEU A 40 7.09 -1.02 -9.42
C LEU A 40 6.15 -0.82 -10.62
N TYR A 41 6.35 0.25 -11.40
CA TYR A 41 5.46 0.69 -12.47
C TYR A 41 6.23 0.77 -13.79
N GLU A 42 6.12 -0.28 -14.60
CA GLU A 42 6.72 -0.33 -15.93
C GLU A 42 6.09 0.70 -16.87
N ASP A 43 4.77 0.68 -16.98
CA ASP A 43 4.00 1.70 -17.69
C ASP A 43 3.36 2.67 -16.70
N LYS A 44 3.86 3.91 -16.68
CA LYS A 44 3.37 4.99 -15.79
C LYS A 44 2.21 5.79 -16.42
N ASN A 45 1.87 5.54 -17.69
CA ASN A 45 0.76 6.20 -18.37
C ASN A 45 -0.58 5.46 -18.15
N GLU A 46 -0.53 4.20 -17.70
CA GLU A 46 -1.73 3.48 -17.28
C GLU A 46 -2.44 4.23 -16.12
N PRO A 47 -3.78 4.22 -16.07
CA PRO A 47 -4.53 4.90 -15.02
C PRO A 47 -4.54 4.08 -13.71
N HIS A 48 -3.36 3.89 -13.11
CA HIS A 48 -3.17 3.11 -11.88
C HIS A 48 -4.10 3.55 -10.74
N TYR A 49 -4.32 4.86 -10.62
CA TYR A 49 -5.21 5.43 -9.62
C TYR A 49 -6.66 4.95 -9.74
N LEU A 50 -7.16 4.69 -10.95
CA LEU A 50 -8.51 4.14 -11.12
C LEU A 50 -8.61 2.71 -10.61
N MET A 51 -7.56 1.90 -10.78
CA MET A 51 -7.53 0.54 -10.23
C MET A 51 -7.54 0.58 -8.70
N PHE A 52 -6.75 1.48 -8.11
CA PHE A 52 -6.75 1.69 -6.68
C PHE A 52 -8.11 2.20 -6.15
N CYS A 53 -8.74 3.17 -6.83
CA CYS A 53 -10.04 3.70 -6.45
C CYS A 53 -11.11 2.61 -6.49
N ARG A 54 -11.14 1.78 -7.54
CA ARG A 54 -12.05 0.63 -7.59
C ARG A 54 -11.87 -0.28 -6.38
N TRP A 55 -10.63 -0.62 -6.01
CA TRP A 55 -10.38 -1.44 -4.82
C TRP A 55 -10.84 -0.74 -3.55
N PHE A 56 -10.47 0.51 -3.36
CA PHE A 56 -10.84 1.27 -2.17
C PHE A 56 -12.35 1.42 -2.02
N PHE A 57 -13.07 1.75 -3.09
CA PHE A 57 -14.53 1.87 -3.08
C PHE A 57 -15.21 0.51 -2.89
N ASN A 58 -14.62 -0.59 -3.37
CA ASN A 58 -15.08 -1.95 -3.07
C ASN A 58 -14.92 -2.29 -1.58
N GLN A 59 -13.83 -1.85 -0.92
CA GLN A 59 -13.65 -2.02 0.53
C GLN A 59 -14.65 -1.22 1.36
N LEU A 60 -15.19 -0.13 0.80
CA LEU A 60 -16.25 0.69 1.40
C LEU A 60 -17.66 0.19 1.06
N GLY A 61 -17.80 -0.86 0.25
CA GLY A 61 -19.11 -1.36 -0.20
C GLY A 61 -19.85 -0.45 -1.17
N LEU A 62 -19.14 0.48 -1.83
CA LEU A 62 -19.72 1.46 -2.75
C LEU A 62 -19.80 0.94 -4.20
N THR A 63 -19.05 -0.12 -4.51
CA THR A 63 -19.01 -0.78 -5.82
C THR A 63 -18.58 -2.24 -5.67
N ASP A 64 -18.85 -3.05 -6.69
CA ASP A 64 -18.38 -4.43 -6.85
C ASP A 64 -17.45 -4.61 -8.08
N GLU A 65 -16.99 -3.50 -8.67
CA GLU A 65 -16.21 -3.50 -9.92
C GLU A 65 -14.90 -4.30 -9.81
N MET A 66 -14.24 -4.28 -8.65
CA MET A 66 -13.02 -5.08 -8.48
C MET A 66 -13.30 -6.56 -8.46
N ASP A 67 -14.36 -6.98 -7.78
CA ASP A 67 -14.73 -8.39 -7.68
C ASP A 67 -15.13 -8.94 -9.05
N LYS A 68 -15.90 -8.17 -9.84
CA LYS A 68 -16.22 -8.48 -11.25
C LYS A 68 -14.99 -8.62 -12.13
N ARG A 69 -13.89 -7.93 -11.81
CA ARG A 69 -12.61 -7.98 -12.53
C ARG A 69 -11.65 -9.07 -12.01
N GLY A 70 -12.13 -9.94 -11.12
CA GLY A 70 -11.35 -11.06 -10.57
C GLY A 70 -10.75 -10.78 -9.19
N GLY A 71 -11.08 -9.65 -8.57
CA GLY A 71 -10.79 -9.31 -7.18
C GLY A 71 -9.36 -9.58 -6.76
N THR A 72 -9.19 -10.31 -5.66
CA THR A 72 -7.90 -10.69 -5.08
C THR A 72 -6.97 -11.41 -6.07
N LYS A 73 -7.50 -12.21 -7.01
CA LYS A 73 -6.68 -12.90 -8.01
C LYS A 73 -6.02 -11.91 -8.97
N MET A 74 -6.76 -10.89 -9.40
CA MET A 74 -6.24 -9.83 -10.26
C MET A 74 -5.18 -9.00 -9.53
N ILE A 75 -5.46 -8.59 -8.28
CA ILE A 75 -4.54 -7.84 -7.44
C ILE A 75 -3.21 -8.61 -7.29
N ASN A 76 -3.28 -9.90 -6.98
CA ASN A 76 -2.08 -10.73 -6.85
C ASN A 76 -1.30 -10.86 -8.17
N ALA A 77 -1.96 -10.90 -9.32
CA ALA A 77 -1.28 -10.92 -10.61
C ALA A 77 -0.53 -9.60 -10.88
N MET A 78 -1.15 -8.45 -10.60
CA MET A 78 -0.51 -7.14 -10.75
C MET A 78 0.66 -6.97 -9.78
N HIS A 79 0.53 -7.46 -8.55
CA HIS A 79 1.64 -7.45 -7.61
C HIS A 79 2.79 -8.35 -8.05
N ARG A 80 2.52 -9.53 -8.61
CA ARG A 80 3.58 -10.36 -9.22
C ARG A 80 4.27 -9.65 -10.39
N LYS A 81 3.53 -8.93 -11.23
CA LYS A 81 4.11 -8.10 -12.30
C LYS A 81 5.06 -7.05 -11.71
N ALA A 82 4.61 -6.30 -10.70
CA ALA A 82 5.43 -5.29 -10.02
C ALA A 82 6.66 -5.88 -9.29
N GLN A 83 6.53 -7.06 -8.68
CA GLN A 83 7.64 -7.79 -8.06
C GLN A 83 8.72 -8.19 -9.07
N ASN A 84 8.30 -8.53 -10.30
CA ASN A 84 9.20 -8.95 -11.38
C ASN A 84 9.52 -7.82 -12.36
N CYS A 85 9.23 -6.55 -12.03
CA CYS A 85 9.50 -5.43 -12.93
C CYS A 85 11.02 -5.30 -13.18
N PRO A 86 11.48 -5.29 -14.45
CA PRO A 86 12.91 -5.19 -14.77
C PRO A 86 13.57 -3.92 -14.25
N LEU A 87 12.82 -2.82 -14.10
CA LEU A 87 13.31 -1.55 -13.55
C LEU A 87 13.86 -1.70 -12.12
N ARG A 88 13.49 -2.76 -11.40
CA ARG A 88 14.08 -3.06 -10.10
C ARG A 88 15.57 -3.39 -10.22
N ALA A 89 16.10 -3.88 -11.34
CA ALA A 89 17.52 -4.25 -11.47
C ALA A 89 18.46 -3.10 -11.07
N ASP A 90 18.15 -1.88 -11.51
CA ASP A 90 19.00 -0.71 -11.33
C ASP A 90 18.48 0.25 -10.25
N ALA A 91 17.47 -0.20 -9.49
CA ALA A 91 16.85 0.58 -8.42
C ALA A 91 17.77 0.70 -7.19
N PRO A 92 17.54 1.73 -6.34
CA PRO A 92 18.19 1.82 -5.03
C PRO A 92 17.99 0.54 -4.19
N LYS A 93 18.92 0.25 -3.28
CA LYS A 93 18.86 -0.97 -2.45
C LYS A 93 17.54 -1.13 -1.68
N GLU A 94 16.90 -0.03 -1.34
CA GLU A 94 15.63 0.00 -0.64
C GLU A 94 14.50 -0.64 -1.45
N ALA A 95 14.61 -0.68 -2.77
CA ALA A 95 13.63 -1.30 -3.67
C ALA A 95 13.69 -2.83 -3.71
N GLY A 96 14.68 -3.47 -3.07
CA GLY A 96 14.77 -4.94 -2.96
C GLY A 96 14.98 -5.64 -4.30
N TYR A 97 15.03 -6.97 -4.34
CA TYR A 97 15.43 -7.72 -5.55
C TYR A 97 14.29 -7.90 -6.58
N ILE A 98 14.65 -8.09 -7.86
CA ILE A 98 13.70 -8.62 -8.86
C ILE A 98 13.19 -9.99 -8.40
N GLY A 99 11.86 -10.13 -8.44
CA GLY A 99 11.13 -11.34 -8.07
C GLY A 99 10.96 -11.56 -6.57
N ALA A 100 11.54 -10.70 -5.72
CA ALA A 100 11.34 -10.74 -4.28
C ALA A 100 10.03 -10.04 -3.88
N GLY A 101 9.63 -10.22 -2.61
CA GLY A 101 8.56 -9.45 -1.99
C GLY A 101 8.80 -7.93 -2.06
N PHE A 102 7.76 -7.16 -1.79
CA PHE A 102 7.92 -5.72 -1.58
C PHE A 102 8.68 -5.48 -0.28
N THR A 103 9.54 -4.48 -0.25
CA THR A 103 10.34 -4.19 0.94
C THR A 103 9.56 -3.41 1.99
N LYS A 104 10.02 -3.44 3.25
CA LYS A 104 9.52 -2.54 4.31
C LYS A 104 9.68 -1.07 3.93
N ALA A 105 10.76 -0.71 3.24
CA ALA A 105 11.00 0.64 2.72
C ALA A 105 9.95 1.02 1.66
N GLN A 106 9.64 0.14 0.71
CA GLN A 106 8.57 0.35 -0.28
C GLN A 106 7.22 0.53 0.41
N ARG A 107 6.85 -0.30 1.39
CA ARG A 107 5.63 -0.10 2.17
C ARG A 107 5.59 1.29 2.82
N ASN A 108 6.66 1.69 3.49
CA ASN A 108 6.71 2.96 4.21
C ASN A 108 6.60 4.16 3.25
N ARG A 109 7.32 4.13 2.12
CA ARG A 109 7.24 5.18 1.09
C ARG A 109 5.85 5.22 0.45
N TRP A 110 5.22 4.06 0.22
CA TRP A 110 3.87 4.00 -0.34
C TRP A 110 2.84 4.67 0.57
N VAL A 111 2.88 4.37 1.89
CA VAL A 111 2.01 5.03 2.89
C VAL A 111 2.33 6.53 2.99
N PHE A 112 3.61 6.90 2.92
CA PHE A 112 4.01 8.30 2.94
C PHE A 112 3.45 9.08 1.73
N CYS A 113 3.51 8.52 0.51
CA CYS A 113 2.94 9.16 -0.67
C CYS A 113 1.41 9.36 -0.55
N GLN A 114 0.70 8.42 0.07
CA GLN A 114 -0.75 8.55 0.34
C GLN A 114 -1.04 9.72 1.30
N LEU A 115 -0.30 9.77 2.41
CA LEU A 115 -0.41 10.84 3.38
C LEU A 115 -0.07 12.19 2.76
N LYS A 116 0.98 12.26 1.95
CA LYS A 116 1.40 13.49 1.27
C LYS A 116 0.35 13.98 0.28
N ALA A 117 -0.27 13.08 -0.49
CA ALA A 117 -1.39 13.44 -1.36
C ALA A 117 -2.58 14.01 -0.56
N CYS A 118 -2.90 13.41 0.59
CA CYS A 118 -3.94 13.94 1.48
C CYS A 118 -3.60 15.34 2.02
N GLU A 119 -2.34 15.57 2.37
CA GLU A 119 -1.84 16.87 2.86
C GLU A 119 -1.94 17.95 1.76
N GLU A 120 -1.51 17.65 0.54
CA GLU A 120 -1.55 18.61 -0.58
C GLU A 120 -2.97 19.03 -0.95
N PHE A 121 -3.93 18.11 -0.82
CA PHE A 121 -5.36 18.39 -1.01
C PHE A 121 -6.05 18.95 0.24
N LYS A 122 -5.31 19.13 1.34
CA LYS A 122 -5.81 19.67 2.63
C LYS A 122 -7.04 18.92 3.14
N LEU A 123 -7.02 17.59 3.05
CA LEU A 123 -8.16 16.76 3.47
C LEU A 123 -8.43 16.88 4.99
N PRO A 124 -9.69 16.68 5.43
CA PRO A 124 -10.04 16.73 6.86
C PRO A 124 -9.22 15.74 7.69
N LYS A 125 -8.78 16.16 8.88
CA LYS A 125 -7.89 15.35 9.74
C LYS A 125 -8.49 13.99 10.13
N ASP A 126 -9.80 13.96 10.37
CA ASP A 126 -10.55 12.76 10.71
C ASP A 126 -10.66 11.78 9.53
N PHE A 127 -10.80 12.28 8.30
CA PHE A 127 -10.65 11.46 7.10
C PHE A 127 -9.24 10.87 7.00
N VAL A 128 -8.21 11.72 7.07
CA VAL A 128 -6.81 11.29 6.90
C VAL A 128 -6.42 10.23 7.93
N ARG A 129 -6.79 10.42 9.20
CA ARG A 129 -6.53 9.46 10.27
C ARG A 129 -7.11 8.09 9.94
N ASP A 130 -8.40 8.02 9.63
CA ASP A 130 -9.11 6.76 9.45
C ASP A 130 -8.70 6.07 8.13
N TYR A 131 -8.45 6.86 7.07
CA TYR A 131 -7.93 6.38 5.79
C TYR A 131 -6.54 5.76 5.92
N ILE A 132 -5.58 6.49 6.49
CA ILE A 132 -4.20 6.01 6.65
C ILE A 132 -4.16 4.82 7.62
N HIS A 133 -4.97 4.83 8.68
CA HIS A 133 -5.09 3.69 9.58
C HIS A 133 -5.55 2.44 8.82
N GLY A 134 -6.66 2.51 8.07
CA GLY A 134 -7.15 1.37 7.30
C GLY A 134 -6.13 0.80 6.32
N LEU A 135 -5.34 1.68 5.69
CA LEU A 135 -4.22 1.28 4.84
C LEU A 135 -3.10 0.57 5.63
N CYS A 136 -2.71 1.07 6.80
CA CYS A 136 -1.72 0.41 7.65
C CYS A 136 -2.19 -0.99 8.11
N VAL A 137 -3.47 -1.13 8.49
CA VAL A 137 -4.07 -2.41 8.86
C VAL A 137 -4.03 -3.37 7.67
N PHE A 138 -4.45 -2.92 6.50
CA PHE A 138 -4.36 -3.71 5.27
C PHE A 138 -2.93 -4.20 5.01
N MET A 139 -1.95 -3.30 5.10
CA MET A 139 -0.54 -3.64 4.89
C MET A 139 -0.05 -4.69 5.90
N SER A 140 -0.50 -4.65 7.17
CA SER A 140 -0.09 -5.65 8.16
C SER A 140 -0.52 -7.08 7.81
N VAL A 141 -1.65 -7.25 7.13
CA VAL A 141 -2.17 -8.57 6.72
C VAL A 141 -1.71 -8.97 5.32
N TYR A 142 -1.40 -7.98 4.48
CA TYR A 142 -0.98 -8.16 3.10
C TYR A 142 0.46 -8.73 2.98
N GLY A 143 1.34 -8.48 3.95
CA GLY A 143 2.73 -8.96 3.98
C GLY A 143 2.92 -10.49 3.94
N PRO A 144 4.13 -11.00 3.69
CA PRO A 144 5.34 -10.47 4.31
C PRO A 144 6.05 -9.41 3.44
N PHE A 145 6.42 -8.31 4.07
CA PHE A 145 7.37 -7.35 3.52
C PHE A 145 8.78 -7.79 3.86
N VAL A 146 9.66 -7.78 2.87
CA VAL A 146 11.05 -8.23 3.02
C VAL A 146 11.96 -7.06 3.39
N ASP A 147 13.18 -7.36 3.82
CA ASP A 147 14.20 -6.33 4.04
C ASP A 147 14.77 -5.80 2.71
N SER A 148 15.37 -4.62 2.78
CA SER A 148 16.11 -4.01 1.67
C SER A 148 17.36 -4.83 1.33
N ARG A 149 17.97 -4.56 0.16
CA ARG A 149 19.27 -5.17 -0.18
C ARG A 149 20.35 -4.64 0.76
N ALA A 150 21.43 -5.39 0.91
CA ALA A 150 22.59 -4.96 1.69
C ALA A 150 23.32 -3.79 1.03
N GLU A 151 23.47 -3.82 -0.30
CA GLU A 151 24.29 -2.88 -1.07
C GLU A 151 23.52 -2.30 -2.27
N ASP A 152 23.95 -1.11 -2.69
CA ASP A 152 23.48 -0.44 -3.89
C ASP A 152 24.15 -1.01 -5.15
N GLY A 153 23.51 -0.85 -6.31
CA GLY A 153 24.08 -1.19 -7.60
C GLY A 153 23.20 -2.13 -8.46
N PRO A 154 23.57 -2.29 -9.75
CA PRO A 154 22.85 -3.16 -10.69
C PRO A 154 22.82 -4.60 -10.19
N GLN A 155 21.64 -5.23 -10.25
CA GLN A 155 21.52 -6.63 -9.88
C GLN A 155 21.99 -7.55 -11.01
N THR A 156 22.93 -8.43 -10.73
CA THR A 156 23.21 -9.58 -11.60
C THR A 156 22.26 -10.73 -11.26
N GLY A 157 21.01 -10.68 -11.75
CA GLY A 157 20.07 -11.80 -11.69
C GLY A 157 18.97 -11.74 -10.63
N LYS A 158 18.13 -12.79 -10.60
CA LYS A 158 16.97 -12.96 -9.69
C LYS A 158 17.41 -12.97 -8.23
N CYS A 159 16.49 -12.67 -7.30
CA CYS A 159 16.75 -12.71 -5.86
C CYS A 159 17.64 -13.92 -5.48
N PRO A 160 18.84 -13.71 -4.89
CA PRO A 160 19.86 -14.75 -4.70
C PRO A 160 19.42 -15.86 -3.74
N MET A 161 18.31 -15.65 -3.04
CA MET A 161 17.57 -16.71 -2.42
C MET A 161 16.13 -16.63 -2.92
N SER A 162 15.50 -17.77 -3.22
CA SER A 162 14.06 -17.91 -3.09
C SER A 162 13.71 -17.72 -1.62
N MET A 163 13.83 -16.48 -1.11
CA MET A 163 13.25 -16.06 0.16
C MET A 163 11.74 -16.02 -0.05
N ILE A 164 11.15 -17.19 -0.24
CA ILE A 164 9.78 -17.44 0.16
C ILE A 164 9.83 -17.21 1.66
N ALA A 165 9.58 -15.98 2.07
CA ALA A 165 9.36 -15.66 3.47
C ALA A 165 8.21 -16.57 3.90
N LYS A 166 8.54 -17.65 4.63
CA LYS A 166 7.54 -18.42 5.35
C LYS A 166 6.94 -17.42 6.33
N ARG A 167 5.66 -17.08 6.16
CA ARG A 167 4.93 -16.27 7.14
C ARG A 167 5.12 -16.94 8.49
N THR A 168 5.84 -16.29 9.39
CA THR A 168 5.88 -16.69 10.79
C THR A 168 4.56 -16.27 11.44
N PRO A 169 4.08 -16.95 12.49
CA PRO A 169 2.92 -16.48 13.26
C PRO A 169 3.09 -15.04 13.76
N GLU A 170 4.32 -14.62 14.04
CA GLU A 170 4.68 -13.25 14.42
C GLU A 170 4.49 -12.25 13.26
N ASP A 171 4.77 -12.63 12.01
CA ASP A 171 4.50 -11.80 10.81
C ASP A 171 3.00 -11.56 10.57
N VAL A 172 2.15 -12.43 11.11
CA VAL A 172 0.68 -12.33 11.06
C VAL A 172 0.13 -11.51 12.22
N GLU A 173 0.97 -11.15 13.21
CA GLU A 173 0.55 -10.24 14.26
C GLU A 173 0.27 -8.87 13.63
N MET A 174 -1.00 -8.46 13.62
CA MET A 174 -1.41 -7.12 13.19
C MET A 174 -0.44 -6.12 13.82
N CYS A 175 0.20 -5.29 12.99
CA CYS A 175 1.06 -4.22 13.48
C CYS A 175 0.20 -3.37 14.42
N LYS A 176 0.38 -3.49 15.75
CA LYS A 176 -0.42 -2.78 16.78
C LYS A 176 0.06 -1.35 17.02
N VAL A 177 1.18 -1.00 16.40
CA VAL A 177 1.85 0.29 16.50
C VAL A 177 1.94 0.88 15.11
N HIS A 178 1.74 2.19 14.97
CA HIS A 178 2.00 2.87 13.69
C HIS A 178 3.41 2.54 13.22
N PRO A 179 3.62 2.20 11.93
CA PRO A 179 4.97 2.05 11.42
C PRO A 179 5.71 3.37 11.65
N ASN A 180 6.91 3.30 12.22
CA ASN A 180 7.77 4.48 12.30
C ASN A 180 8.11 4.89 10.86
N ILE A 181 7.64 6.09 10.47
CA ILE A 181 7.92 6.71 9.18
C ILE A 181 8.85 7.90 9.47
N PRO A 182 10.15 7.82 9.12
CA PRO A 182 11.07 8.93 9.33
C PRO A 182 10.53 10.23 8.72
N GLY A 183 10.36 11.27 9.55
CA GLY A 183 9.76 12.56 9.16
C GLY A 183 8.24 12.66 9.39
N TYR A 184 7.59 11.61 9.91
CA TYR A 184 6.17 11.61 10.27
C TYR A 184 5.88 10.56 11.35
N ASP A 185 5.99 10.96 12.62
CA ASP A 185 5.39 10.19 13.71
C ASP A 185 3.93 10.61 13.84
N LEU A 186 2.98 9.75 13.48
CA LEU A 186 1.60 9.93 13.93
C LEU A 186 1.57 9.55 15.43
N PRO A 187 1.38 10.50 16.37
CA PRO A 187 1.37 10.16 17.78
C PRO A 187 0.15 9.29 18.09
N GLY A 188 0.38 8.09 18.63
CA GLY A 188 -0.69 7.21 19.12
C GLY A 188 -0.35 5.73 19.06
N LYS A 189 -1.11 4.92 19.83
CA LYS A 189 -1.35 3.51 19.47
C LYS A 189 -2.34 3.51 18.29
N LEU A 190 -2.40 2.46 17.47
CA LEU A 190 -3.41 2.30 16.40
C LEU A 190 -4.88 2.20 16.93
N GLY A 191 -5.13 2.65 18.16
CA GLY A 191 -6.34 2.36 18.94
C GLY A 191 -6.36 0.89 19.36
N ASN A 192 -6.67 0.62 20.63
CA ASN A 192 -7.21 -0.69 20.98
C ASN A 192 -8.65 -0.70 20.47
N PHE A 193 -8.84 -1.03 19.18
CA PHE A 193 -10.14 -1.52 18.77
C PHE A 193 -10.22 -2.95 19.30
N GLU A 194 -11.05 -3.15 20.31
CA GLU A 194 -11.49 -4.48 20.71
C GLU A 194 -11.76 -5.28 19.44
N LYS A 195 -11.37 -6.57 19.42
CA LYS A 195 -11.91 -7.50 18.42
C LYS A 195 -13.41 -7.25 18.39
N ILE A 196 -13.91 -6.59 17.34
CA ILE A 196 -15.35 -6.49 17.14
C ILE A 196 -15.75 -7.92 16.81
N SER A 197 -16.14 -8.67 17.82
CA SER A 197 -16.94 -9.87 17.66
C SER A 197 -18.34 -9.37 17.38
N VAL A 198 -18.75 -9.41 16.12
CA VAL A 198 -20.17 -9.27 15.75
C VAL A 198 -20.86 -10.54 16.24
N ALA A 199 -21.94 -10.34 17.00
CA ALA A 199 -22.85 -11.38 17.46
C ALA A 199 -23.49 -12.16 16.30
#